data_AF-A0A6P0TBL3-F1
#
_entry.id   AF-A0A6P0TBL3-F1
#
_cell.length_a   1.000
_cell.length_b   1.000
_cell.length_c   1.000
_cell.angle_alpha   90.00
_cell.angle_beta   90.00
_cell.angle_gamma   90.00
#
_symmetry.space_group_name_H-M   'P 1'
#
loop_
_entity.id
_entity.type
_entity.pdbx_description
1 polymer ?
#
loop_
_entity_poly.entity_id
_entity_poly.type
_entity_poly.pdbx_seq_one_letter_code
_entity_poly.pdbx_strand_id
1 'polypeptide(L)' 'MSKGFGKPVLHPHHHREAKVLRKSVLKHFQDVEDPRTGQRRDHPLVSIITIAIFAVLAGADGFVAIET' A
#
# COMPACT_ATOMS: atom_id res chain seq x y z
N MET A 1 -23.90 2.21 -8.09
CA MET A 1 -22.83 2.82 -7.26
C MET A 1 -22.56 1.89 -6.10
N SER A 2 -21.50 1.08 -6.16
CA SER A 2 -21.18 0.08 -5.14
C SER A 2 -20.94 0.77 -3.80
N LYS A 3 -21.76 0.45 -2.80
CA LYS A 3 -21.53 0.82 -1.40
C LYS A 3 -20.18 0.22 -1.01
N GLY A 4 -19.16 1.07 -0.94
CA GLY A 4 -17.80 0.70 -0.62
C GLY A 4 -17.72 -0.05 0.71
N PHE A 5 -16.71 -0.91 0.80
CA PHE A 5 -16.32 -1.75 1.93
C PHE A 5 -16.77 -1.19 3.29
N GLY A 6 -17.32 -2.07 4.14
CA GLY A 6 -17.86 -1.74 5.46
C GLY A 6 -16.88 -0.98 6.37
N LYS A 7 -17.37 -0.49 7.51
CA LYS A 7 -16.56 0.27 8.47
C LYS A 7 -15.23 -0.46 8.74
N PRO A 8 -14.09 0.25 8.75
CA PRO A 8 -12.78 -0.39 8.97
C PRO A 8 -12.84 -1.21 10.26
N VAL A 9 -12.62 -2.53 10.15
CA VAL A 9 -12.66 -3.49 11.28
C VAL A 9 -11.36 -3.51 12.08
N LEU A 10 -10.53 -2.46 11.97
CA LEU A 10 -9.30 -2.39 12.73
C LEU A 10 -9.65 -2.29 14.22
N HIS A 11 -9.14 -3.19 15.05
CA HIS A 11 -9.36 -3.07 16.49
C HIS A 11 -8.72 -1.77 17.01
N PRO A 12 -9.32 -1.06 17.99
CA PRO A 12 -8.76 0.16 18.58
C PRO A 12 -7.25 0.13 18.92
N HIS A 13 -6.70 -1.02 19.33
CA HIS A 13 -5.27 -1.15 19.64
C HIS A 13 -4.38 -1.04 18.39
N HIS A 14 -4.81 -1.59 17.25
CA HIS A 14 -4.05 -1.55 16.00
C HIS A 14 -4.04 -0.15 15.33
N HIS A 15 -4.93 0.77 15.73
CA HIS A 15 -5.01 2.09 15.08
C HIS A 15 -3.73 2.90 15.23
N ARG A 16 -3.09 2.80 16.41
CA ARG A 16 -1.82 3.49 16.66
C ARG A 16 -0.72 2.93 15.77
N GLU A 17 -0.62 1.61 15.69
CA GLU A 17 0.39 0.91 14.91
C GLU A 17 0.22 1.20 13.41
N ALA A 18 -1.01 1.14 12.90
CA ALA A 18 -1.32 1.53 11.52
C ALA A 18 -0.92 2.97 11.21
N LYS A 19 -1.14 3.91 12.15
CA LYS A 19 -0.72 5.31 12.00
C LYS A 19 0.81 5.44 11.97
N VAL A 20 1.52 4.74 12.86
CA VAL A 20 2.99 4.73 12.91
C VAL A 20 3.57 4.13 11.63
N LEU A 21 3.05 2.98 11.19
CA LEU A 21 3.47 2.30 9.98
C LEU A 21 3.28 3.20 8.76
N ARG A 22 2.09 3.79 8.59
CA ARG A 22 1.81 4.73 7.49
C ARG A 22 2.82 5.88 7.47
N LYS A 23 3.11 6.49 8.63
CA LYS A 23 4.09 7.59 8.71
C LYS A 23 5.50 7.11 8.36
N SER A 24 5.89 5.92 8.83
CA SER A 24 7.20 5.33 8.56
C SER A 24 7.41 5.09 7.06
N VAL A 25 6.45 4.43 6.42
CA VAL A 25 6.51 4.11 4.98
C VAL A 25 6.53 5.39 4.15
N LEU A 26 5.65 6.35 4.42
CA LEU A 26 5.63 7.63 3.71
C LEU A 26 6.96 8.39 3.87
N LYS A 27 7.55 8.40 5.06
CA LYS A 27 8.82 9.07 5.32
C LYS A 27 9.98 8.36 4.62
N HIS A 28 10.01 7.04 4.63
CA HIS A 28 11.13 6.27 4.07
C HIS A 28 11.20 6.39 2.54
N PHE A 29 10.06 6.40 1.85
CA PHE A 29 9.99 6.48 0.39
C PHE A 29 9.74 7.90 -0.13
N GLN A 30 9.86 8.93 0.70
CA GLN A 30 9.57 10.32 0.29
C GLN A 30 10.55 10.83 -0.78
N ASP A 31 11.80 10.36 -0.76
CA ASP A 31 12.89 10.82 -1.60
C ASP A 31 13.08 9.95 -2.86
N VAL A 32 12.20 8.95 -3.05
CA VAL A 32 12.23 8.07 -4.23
C VAL A 32 11.49 8.74 -5.38
N GLU A 33 12.24 9.11 -6.41
CA GLU A 33 11.67 9.62 -7.66
C GLU A 33 10.85 8.52 -8.35
N ASP A 34 9.71 8.89 -8.93
CA ASP A 34 8.82 7.95 -9.61
C ASP A 34 9.32 7.62 -11.02
N PRO A 35 9.88 6.41 -11.25
CA PRO A 35 10.45 6.04 -12.54
C PRO A 35 9.36 5.74 -13.59
N ARG A 36 8.08 5.69 -13.19
CA ARG A 36 6.98 5.36 -14.10
C ARG A 36 6.76 6.50 -15.08
N THR A 37 6.91 6.23 -16.36
CA THR A 37 6.71 7.20 -17.44
C THR A 37 5.25 7.20 -17.94
N GLY A 38 4.73 8.37 -18.31
CA GLY A 38 3.42 8.50 -18.97
C GLY A 38 2.24 8.77 -18.03
N GLN A 39 1.02 8.68 -18.56
CA GLN A 39 -0.21 9.09 -17.86
C GLN A 39 -0.74 8.09 -16.82
N ARG A 40 -0.15 6.89 -16.70
CA ARG A 40 -0.60 5.87 -15.73
C ARG A 40 -0.04 6.13 -14.32
N ARG A 41 -0.36 7.29 -13.76
CA ARG A 41 0.02 7.73 -12.39
C ARG A 41 -1.21 7.95 -11.49
N ASP A 42 -2.32 7.26 -11.77
CA ASP A 42 -3.56 7.34 -10.98
C ASP A 42 -3.37 6.93 -9.51
N HIS A 43 -2.31 6.15 -9.25
CA HIS A 43 -1.93 5.69 -7.93
C HIS A 43 -0.53 6.20 -7.53
N PRO A 44 -0.36 6.74 -6.30
CA PRO A 44 0.94 7.13 -5.77
C PRO A 44 1.92 5.95 -5.77
N LEU A 45 3.18 6.21 -6.12
CA LEU A 45 4.23 5.17 -6.15
C LEU A 45 4.33 4.46 -4.80
N VAL A 46 4.30 5.23 -3.71
CA VAL A 46 4.40 4.69 -2.35
C VAL A 46 3.28 3.69 -2.05
N SER A 47 2.06 3.90 -2.57
CA SER A 47 0.97 2.94 -2.41
C SER A 47 1.27 1.61 -3.10
N ILE A 48 1.86 1.64 -4.30
CA ILE A 48 2.26 0.44 -5.04
C ILE A 48 3.38 -0.31 -4.29
N ILE A 49 4.41 0.42 -3.84
CA ILE A 49 5.50 -0.15 -3.04
C ILE A 49 4.96 -0.82 -1.77
N THR A 50 4.02 -0.16 -1.08
CA THR A 50 3.40 -0.71 0.14
C THR A 50 2.68 -2.04 -0.15
N ILE A 51 1.90 -2.10 -1.22
CA ILE A 51 1.18 -3.33 -1.62
C ILE A 51 2.19 -4.44 -1.97
N ALA A 52 3.25 -4.12 -2.71
CA ALA A 52 4.28 -5.09 -3.07
C ALA A 52 4.99 -5.68 -1.84
N ILE A 53 5.32 -4.85 -0.84
CA ILE A 53 5.91 -5.32 0.42
C ILE A 53 4.95 -6.27 1.14
N PHE A 54 3.67 -5.91 1.28
CA PHE A 54 2.68 -6.76 1.93
C PHE A 54 2.44 -8.06 1.17
N ALA A 55 2.46 -8.02 -0.16
CA ALA A 55 2.36 -9.22 -0.98
C ALA A 55 3.53 -10.18 -0.74
N VAL A 56 4.77 -9.68 -0.76
CA VAL A 56 5.96 -10.50 -0.47
C VAL A 56 5.90 -11.09 0.93
N LEU A 57 5.48 -10.29 1.93
CA LEU A 57 5.29 -10.79 3.31
C LEU A 57 4.18 -11.84 3.41
N ALA A 58 3.17 -11.78 2.54
CA ALA A 58 2.11 -12.77 2.42
C ALA A 58 2.53 -14.02 1.61
N GLY A 59 3.77 -14.09 1.13
CA GLY A 59 4.31 -15.22 0.37
C GLY A 59 4.11 -15.12 -1.14
N ALA A 60 3.80 -13.94 -1.68
CA ALA A 60 3.77 -13.73 -3.13
C ALA A 60 5.19 -13.56 -3.69
N ASP A 61 5.57 -14.45 -4.60
CA ASP A 61 6.88 -14.39 -5.28
C ASP A 61 6.92 -13.42 -6.48
N GLY A 62 5.78 -12.79 -6.81
CA GLY A 62 5.69 -11.85 -7.91
C GLY A 62 4.29 -11.28 -8.11
N PHE A 63 4.17 -10.31 -9.01
CA PHE A 63 2.92 -9.56 -9.22
C PHE A 63 1.76 -10.42 -9.72
N VAL A 64 2.05 -11.53 -10.42
CA VAL A 64 1.04 -12.49 -10.87
C VAL A 64 0.31 -13.14 -9.68
N ALA A 65 1.02 -13.40 -8.59
CA ALA A 65 0.43 -13.95 -7.37
C ALA A 65 -0.39 -12.90 -6.58
N ILE A 66 -0.34 -11.62 -6.98
CA ILE A 66 -1.14 -10.53 -6.41
C ILE A 66 -2.45 -10.33 -7.20
N GLU A 67 -2.45 -10.68 -8.49
CA GLU A 67 -3.59 -10.48 -9.40
C GLU A 67 -4.65 -11.60 -9.30
N THR A 68 -4.26 -12.80 -8.84
CA THR A 68 -5.12 -14.00 -8.79
C THR A 68 -5.94 -14.05 -7.50
#